data_AF-A0A1H0DJM4-F1
#
_entry.id   AF-A0A1H0DJM4-F1
#
_cell.length_a   1.000
_cell.length_b   1.000
_cell.length_c   1.000
_cell.angle_alpha   90.00
_cell.angle_beta   90.00
_cell.angle_gamma   90.00
#
_symmetry.space_group_name_H-M   'P 1'
#
loop_
_entity.id
_entity.type
_entity.pdbx_description
1 polymer ?
#
loop_
_entity_poly.entity_id
_entity_poly.type
_entity_poly.pdbx_seq_one_letter_code
_entity_poly.pdbx_strand_id
1 'polypeptide(L)'
;MVVQAYNDLAIKKYGEFVSAINFATEQLAPLETLINRMKPGNALPGDWRVPRPDELRKELAKARKDLEDLKAHAVKYEIELKSREWRV
;
A
#
# COMPACT_ATOMS: atom_id res chain seq x y z
N MET A 1 11.38 -26.27 20.80
CA MET A 1 11.70 -24.88 21.18
C MET A 1 12.03 -24.00 19.99
N VAL A 2 12.92 -24.43 19.08
CA VAL A 2 13.35 -23.61 17.93
C VAL A 2 12.22 -23.31 16.93
N VAL A 3 11.38 -24.29 16.60
CA VAL A 3 10.22 -24.12 15.68
C VAL A 3 9.19 -23.11 16.22
N GLN A 4 8.95 -23.11 17.53
CA GLN A 4 8.03 -22.17 18.17
C GLN A 4 8.53 -20.71 18.02
N ALA A 5 9.82 -20.48 18.23
CA ALA A 5 10.42 -19.15 18.12
C ALA A 5 10.43 -18.62 16.67
N TYR A 6 10.60 -19.50 15.67
CA TYR A 6 10.46 -19.12 14.26
C TYR A 6 9.02 -18.74 13.92
N ASN A 7 8.04 -19.48 14.43
CA ASN A 7 6.63 -19.16 14.24
C ASN A 7 6.26 -17.82 14.87
N ASP A 8 6.73 -17.53 16.10
CA ASP A 8 6.46 -16.27 16.78
C ASP A 8 7.07 -15.06 16.02
N LEU A 9 8.28 -15.23 15.48
CA LEU A 9 8.92 -14.21 14.66
C LEU A 9 8.16 -13.98 13.34
N ALA A 10 7.70 -15.05 12.68
CA ALA A 10 6.94 -14.98 11.44
C ALA A 10 5.59 -14.27 11.66
N ILE A 11 4.88 -14.58 12.75
CA ILE A 11 3.64 -13.92 13.15
C ILE A 11 3.88 -12.43 13.37
N LYS A 12 4.94 -12.07 14.13
CA LYS A 12 5.30 -10.67 14.37
C LYS A 12 5.60 -9.92 13.08
N LYS A 13 6.41 -10.50 12.19
CA LYS A 13 6.79 -9.90 10.91
C LYS A 13 5.59 -9.70 9.99
N TYR A 14 4.66 -10.65 9.98
CA TYR A 14 3.41 -10.51 9.25
C TYR A 14 2.53 -9.39 9.82
N GLY A 15 2.43 -9.29 11.15
CA GLY A 15 1.73 -8.18 11.80
C GLY A 15 2.32 -6.81 11.44
N GLU A 16 3.65 -6.68 11.50
CA GLU A 16 4.38 -5.48 11.07
C GLU A 16 4.08 -5.12 9.60
N PHE A 17 4.05 -6.13 8.72
CA PHE A 17 3.74 -5.95 7.30
C PHE A 17 2.32 -5.46 7.05
N VAL A 18 1.31 -6.07 7.67
CA VAL A 18 -0.09 -5.64 7.54
C VAL A 18 -0.30 -4.23 8.09
N SER A 19 0.33 -3.92 9.23
CA SER A 19 0.31 -2.56 9.79
C SER A 19 0.92 -1.54 8.85
N ALA A 20 2.03 -1.86 8.17
CA ALA A 20 2.66 -0.98 7.19
C ALA A 20 1.76 -0.72 5.97
N ILE A 21 1.06 -1.74 5.46
CA ILE A 21 0.10 -1.58 4.35
C ILE A 21 -1.05 -0.65 4.75
N ASN A 22 -1.63 -0.87 5.94
CA ASN A 22 -2.73 -0.04 6.43
C ASN A 22 -2.26 1.42 6.61
N PHE A 23 -1.10 1.63 7.23
CA PHE A 23 -0.51 2.95 7.38
C PHE A 23 -0.31 3.65 6.03
N ALA A 24 0.28 2.96 5.04
CA ALA A 24 0.47 3.51 3.70
C ALA A 24 -0.87 3.88 3.04
N THR A 25 -1.89 3.05 3.20
CA THR A 25 -3.25 3.28 2.67
C THR A 25 -3.90 4.52 3.29
N GLU A 26 -3.74 4.71 4.60
CA GLU A 26 -4.24 5.88 5.32
C GLU A 26 -3.58 7.18 4.84
N GLN A 27 -2.28 7.15 4.56
CA GLN A 27 -1.55 8.32 4.03
C GLN A 27 -2.01 8.72 2.61
N LEU A 28 -2.67 7.83 1.86
CA LEU A 28 -3.23 8.16 0.55
C LEU A 28 -4.55 8.94 0.64
N ALA A 29 -5.28 8.86 1.75
CA ALA A 29 -6.60 9.50 1.87
C ALA A 29 -6.56 11.04 1.76
N PRO A 30 -5.60 11.76 2.38
CA PRO A 30 -5.47 13.21 2.21
C PRO A 30 -5.12 13.64 0.79
N LEU A 31 -4.43 12.79 0.01
CA LEU A 31 -3.97 13.13 -1.35
C LEU A 31 -5.14 13.39 -2.29
N GLU A 32 -6.24 12.67 -2.14
CA GLU A 32 -7.45 12.88 -2.94
C GLU A 32 -8.02 14.29 -2.75
N THR A 33 -8.06 14.76 -1.51
CA THR A 33 -8.49 16.11 -1.17
C THR A 33 -7.55 17.16 -1.75
N LEU A 34 -6.23 16.91 -1.68
CA LEU A 34 -5.23 17.81 -2.23
C LEU A 34 -5.35 17.91 -3.76
N ILE A 35 -5.43 16.78 -4.46
CA ILE A 35 -5.56 16.71 -5.91
C ILE A 35 -6.84 17.41 -6.38
N ASN A 36 -7.95 17.25 -5.65
CA ASN A 36 -9.21 17.93 -5.98
C ASN A 36 -9.16 19.45 -5.83
N ARG A 37 -8.26 19.97 -4.99
CA ARG A 37 -8.03 21.42 -4.82
C ARG A 37 -7.00 21.98 -5.81
N MET A 38 -6.23 21.13 -6.48
CA MET A 38 -5.24 21.58 -7.47
C MET A 38 -5.93 22.17 -8.69
N LYS A 39 -5.50 23.37 -9.07
CA LYS A 39 -5.86 23.96 -10.36
C LYS A 39 -4.92 23.39 -11.44
N PRO A 40 -5.41 23.13 -12.66
CA PRO A 40 -4.54 22.77 -13.76
C PRO A 40 -3.49 23.88 -13.95
N GLY A 41 -2.22 23.49 -14.04
CA GLY A 41 -1.12 24.42 -14.23
C GLY A 41 -1.10 25.00 -15.64
N ASN A 42 -0.62 26.23 -15.77
CA ASN A 42 -0.53 26.96 -17.04
C ASN A 42 0.89 26.90 -17.64
N ALA A 43 1.68 25.90 -17.25
CA ALA A 43 3.10 25.82 -17.59
C ALA A 43 3.31 25.66 -19.11
N LEU A 44 4.21 26.47 -19.68
CA LEU A 44 4.50 26.49 -21.10
C LEU A 44 5.37 25.28 -21.51
N PRO A 45 5.54 25.01 -22.81
CA PRO A 45 6.52 24.03 -23.28
C PRO A 45 7.94 24.43 -22.86
N GLY A 46 8.64 23.56 -22.13
CA GLY A 46 10.00 23.79 -21.63
C GLY A 46 10.11 24.12 -20.13
N ASP A 47 8.99 24.47 -19.48
CA ASP A 47 8.98 24.71 -18.04
C ASP A 47 9.02 23.41 -17.23
N TRP A 48 9.49 23.49 -15.98
CA TRP A 48 9.30 22.42 -15.00
C TRP A 48 7.79 22.19 -14.77
N ARG A 49 7.29 21.01 -15.15
CA ARG A 49 5.87 20.68 -15.05
C ARG A 49 5.59 19.78 -13.84
N VAL A 50 4.64 20.19 -13.03
CA VAL A 50 3.99 19.29 -12.06
C VAL A 50 2.94 18.48 -12.84
N PRO A 51 2.78 17.17 -12.56
CA PRO A 51 1.72 16.37 -13.17
C PRO A 51 0.35 17.00 -12.97
N ARG A 52 -0.51 16.88 -13.98
CA ARG A 52 -1.85 17.48 -13.94
C ARG A 52 -2.74 16.75 -12.93
N PRO A 53 -3.78 17.40 -12.39
CA PRO A 53 -4.67 16.76 -11.41
C PRO A 53 -5.30 15.45 -11.92
N ASP A 54 -5.61 15.33 -13.21
CA ASP A 54 -6.14 14.11 -13.81
C ASP A 54 -5.11 12.97 -13.86
N GLU A 55 -3.85 13.28 -14.13
CA GLU A 55 -2.74 12.32 -14.07
C GLU A 55 -2.52 11.84 -12.64
N LEU A 56 -2.51 12.76 -11.67
CA LEU A 56 -2.38 12.42 -10.25
C LEU A 56 -3.56 11.57 -9.73
N ARG A 57 -4.80 11.81 -10.21
CA ARG A 57 -5.95 10.95 -9.87
C ARG A 57 -5.77 9.52 -10.36
N LYS A 58 -5.24 9.34 -11.58
CA LYS A 58 -4.97 8.01 -12.14
C LYS A 58 -3.89 7.28 -11.34
N GLU A 59 -2.80 7.97 -11.02
CA GLU A 59 -1.74 7.40 -10.18
C GLU A 59 -2.23 7.06 -8.77
N LEU A 60 -3.05 7.92 -8.16
CA LEU A 60 -3.66 7.64 -6.85
C LEU A 60 -4.57 6.41 -6.90
N ALA A 61 -5.42 6.29 -7.92
CA ALA A 61 -6.30 5.14 -8.10
C ALA A 61 -5.50 3.85 -8.30
N LYS A 62 -4.41 3.91 -9.07
CA LYS A 62 -3.49 2.79 -9.27
C LYS A 62 -2.81 2.39 -7.96
N ALA A 63 -2.25 3.34 -7.22
CA ALA A 63 -1.59 3.07 -5.94
C ALA A 63 -2.54 2.44 -4.91
N ARG A 64 -3.80 2.90 -4.85
CA ARG A 64 -4.83 2.28 -4.00
C ARG A 64 -5.08 0.84 -4.40
N LYS A 65 -5.26 0.58 -5.69
CA LYS A 65 -5.48 -0.78 -6.21
C LYS A 65 -4.30 -1.69 -5.92
N ASP A 66 -3.08 -1.23 -6.16
CA ASP A 66 -1.87 -2.02 -5.91
C ASP A 66 -1.74 -2.39 -4.41
N LEU A 67 -2.11 -1.49 -3.49
CA LEU A 67 -2.13 -1.77 -2.05
C LEU A 67 -3.27 -2.73 -1.66
N GLU A 68 -4.45 -2.62 -2.26
CA GLU A 68 -5.55 -3.56 -2.06
C GLU A 68 -5.20 -4.97 -2.54
N ASP A 69 -4.59 -5.08 -3.72
CA ASP A 69 -4.11 -6.33 -4.29
C ASP A 69 -3.02 -6.92 -3.37
N LEU A 70 -2.06 -6.12 -2.91
CA LEU A 70 -1.03 -6.55 -1.97
C LEU A 70 -1.62 -7.08 -0.66
N LYS A 71 -2.65 -6.39 -0.13
CA LYS A 71 -3.37 -6.84 1.08
C LYS A 71 -4.12 -8.14 0.85
N ALA A 72 -4.78 -8.31 -0.29
CA ALA A 72 -5.48 -9.54 -0.64
C ALA A 72 -4.51 -10.72 -0.76
N HIS A 73 -3.35 -10.50 -1.40
CA HIS A 73 -2.27 -11.48 -1.44
C HIS A 73 -1.74 -11.82 -0.03
N ALA A 74 -1.53 -10.82 0.83
CA ALA A 74 -1.09 -11.02 2.21
C ALA A 74 -2.06 -11.92 3.00
N VAL A 75 -3.37 -11.64 2.91
CA VAL A 75 -4.41 -12.44 3.58
C VAL A 75 -4.43 -13.87 3.06
N LYS A 76 -4.28 -14.07 1.75
CA LYS A 76 -4.18 -15.42 1.17
C LYS A 76 -2.98 -16.18 1.75
N TYR A 77 -1.81 -15.53 1.80
CA TYR A 77 -0.60 -16.13 2.39
C TYR A 77 -0.77 -16.43 3.88
N GLU A 78 -1.47 -15.59 4.65
CA GLU A 78 -1.77 -15.85 6.05
C GLU A 78 -2.64 -17.09 6.25
N ILE A 79 -3.66 -17.28 5.40
CA ILE A 79 -4.53 -18.47 5.45
C ILE A 79 -3.68 -19.72 5.16
N GLU A 80 -2.82 -19.68 4.15
CA GLU A 80 -1.91 -20.77 3.81
C GLU A 80 -0.94 -21.08 4.95
N LEU A 81 -0.33 -20.05 5.56
CA LEU A 81 0.59 -20.22 6.70
C LEU A 81 -0.13 -20.78 7.92
N LYS A 82 -1.32 -20.28 8.27
CA LYS A 82 -2.13 -20.82 9.37
C LYS A 82 -2.51 -22.29 9.14
N SER A 83 -2.87 -22.66 7.91
CA SER A 83 -3.19 -24.06 7.57
C SER A 83 -2.00 -25.00 7.75
N ARG A 84 -0.78 -24.47 7.67
CA ARG A 84 0.49 -25.20 7.85
C ARG A 84 1.06 -25.04 9.25
N GLU A 85 0.31 -24.49 10.21
CA GLU A 85 0.77 -24.16 11.57
C GLU A 85 2.02 -23.27 11.57
N TRP A 86 2.10 -22.31 10.64
CA TRP A 86 3.26 -21.44 10.41
C TRP A 86 4.57 -22.18 10.11
N ARG A 87 4.51 -23.47 9.76
CA ARG A 87 5.67 -24.21 9.27
C ARG A 87 6.08 -23.63 7.92
N VAL A 88 7.17 -22.85 7.95
CA VAL A 88 7.88 -22.33 6.78
C VAL A 88 8.69 -23.44 6.14
#